data_AF-A0A2W0B073-F1
#
_entry.id   AF-A0A2W0B073-F1
#
_cell.length_a   1.000
_cell.length_b   1.000
_cell.length_c   1.000
_cell.angle_alpha   90.00
_cell.angle_beta   90.00
_cell.angle_gamma   90.00
#
_symmetry.space_group_name_H-M   'P 1'
#
loop_
_entity.id
_entity.type
_entity.pdbx_description
1 polymer ?
#
loop_
_entity_poly.entity_id
_entity_poly.type
_entity_poly.pdbx_seq_one_letter_code
_entity_poly.pdbx_strand_id
1 'polypeptide(L)'
;MKEASALIAAERGRIAQRIRNDYFAAARREQLLGATLAEQKKESGNFNRLLIEHDLLKGDFEANQQLYQRLLQRVKDATVIAGLSSTNIHIVDPALAPIIPVRPRTRLNIVLGLLVGMIFGSMLAFIQDSLDNSLKSPEEVEMLIATRAL
;
A
#
# COMPACT_ATOMS: atom_id res chain seq x y z
N MET A 1 -74.78 66.77 -25.06
CA MET A 1 -73.90 67.26 -23.98
C MET A 1 -73.98 66.44 -22.69
N LYS A 2 -75.17 66.08 -22.15
CA LYS A 2 -75.29 65.29 -20.90
C LYS A 2 -74.78 63.84 -20.99
N GLU A 3 -74.88 63.20 -22.15
CA GLU A 3 -74.43 61.81 -22.35
C GLU A 3 -72.91 61.65 -22.33
N ALA A 4 -72.16 62.63 -22.86
CA ALA A 4 -70.70 62.61 -22.88
C ALA A 4 -70.09 62.70 -21.47
N SER A 5 -70.65 63.52 -20.58
CA SER A 5 -70.20 63.61 -19.18
C SER A 5 -70.50 62.34 -18.37
N ALA A 6 -71.61 61.66 -18.66
CA ALA A 6 -71.96 60.40 -18.00
C ALA A 6 -71.02 59.25 -18.40
N LEU A 7 -70.63 59.19 -19.69
CA LEU A 7 -69.64 58.24 -20.20
C LEU A 7 -68.26 58.44 -19.56
N ILE A 8 -67.81 59.69 -19.42
CA ILE A 8 -66.51 60.02 -18.77
C ILE A 8 -66.51 59.62 -17.28
N ALA A 9 -67.61 59.87 -16.57
CA ALA A 9 -67.74 59.49 -15.16
C ALA A 9 -67.73 57.95 -14.97
N ALA A 10 -68.42 57.22 -15.85
CA ALA A 10 -68.42 55.76 -15.84
C ALA A 10 -67.02 55.18 -16.15
N GLU A 11 -66.30 55.75 -17.11
CA GLU A 11 -64.97 55.28 -17.49
C GLU A 11 -63.92 55.53 -16.40
N ARG A 12 -64.00 56.68 -15.70
CA ARG A 12 -63.19 56.96 -14.51
C ARG A 12 -63.43 55.95 -13.40
N GLY A 13 -64.69 55.60 -13.13
CA GLY A 13 -65.05 54.57 -12.16
C GLY A 13 -64.50 53.18 -12.54
N ARG A 14 -64.55 52.85 -13.83
CA ARG A 14 -64.01 51.60 -14.37
C ARG A 14 -62.50 51.50 -14.19
N ILE A 15 -61.76 52.57 -14.51
CA ILE A 15 -60.30 52.64 -14.35
C ILE A 15 -59.93 52.52 -12.87
N ALA A 16 -60.59 53.28 -11.99
CA ALA A 16 -60.34 53.21 -10.54
C ALA A 16 -60.61 51.81 -9.97
N GLN A 17 -61.68 51.15 -10.43
CA GLN A 17 -62.02 49.79 -10.00
C GLN A 17 -61.00 48.76 -10.52
N ARG A 18 -60.49 48.92 -11.74
CA ARG A 18 -59.47 48.04 -12.31
C ARG A 18 -58.16 48.14 -11.55
N ILE A 19 -57.66 49.34 -11.30
CA ILE A 19 -56.45 49.59 -10.50
C ILE A 19 -56.59 48.98 -9.11
N ARG A 20 -57.74 49.17 -8.47
CA ARG A 20 -58.02 48.58 -7.15
C ARG A 20 -57.98 47.05 -7.20
N ASN A 21 -58.62 46.45 -8.19
CA ASN A 21 -58.65 44.99 -8.35
C ASN A 21 -57.26 44.42 -8.64
N ASP A 22 -56.48 45.09 -9.49
CA ASP A 22 -55.11 44.70 -9.84
C ASP A 22 -54.19 44.81 -8.61
N TYR A 23 -54.32 45.88 -7.82
CA TYR A 23 -53.60 46.03 -6.55
C TYR A 23 -53.94 44.90 -5.57
N PHE A 24 -55.22 44.62 -5.34
CA PHE A 24 -55.63 43.52 -4.45
C PHE A 24 -55.18 42.15 -4.98
N ALA A 25 -55.16 41.95 -6.30
CA ALA A 25 -54.65 40.73 -6.91
C ALA A 25 -53.13 40.60 -6.71
N ALA A 26 -52.37 41.67 -6.88
CA ALA A 26 -50.93 41.72 -6.64
C ALA A 26 -50.59 41.47 -5.17
N ALA A 27 -51.28 42.14 -4.24
CA ALA A 27 -51.08 41.95 -2.79
C ALA A 27 -51.36 40.50 -2.34
N ARG A 28 -52.44 39.88 -2.85
CA ARG A 28 -52.72 38.46 -2.59
C ARG A 28 -51.63 37.55 -3.15
N ARG A 29 -51.11 37.85 -4.34
CA ARG A 29 -50.03 37.06 -4.95
C ARG A 29 -48.75 37.15 -4.14
N GLU A 30 -48.39 38.33 -3.65
CA GLU A 30 -47.24 38.52 -2.76
C GLU A 30 -47.41 37.70 -1.46
N GLN A 31 -48.58 37.78 -0.82
CA GLN A 31 -48.86 37.02 0.39
C GLN A 31 -48.78 35.50 0.16
N LEU A 32 -49.32 35.00 -0.95
CA LEU A 32 -49.22 33.58 -1.32
C LEU A 32 -47.77 33.16 -1.57
N LEU A 33 -46.99 33.97 -2.30
CA LEU A 33 -45.58 33.69 -2.54
C LEU A 33 -44.79 33.68 -1.23
N GLY A 34 -45.05 34.63 -0.32
CA GLY A 34 -44.44 34.67 1.00
C GLY A 34 -44.76 33.42 1.83
N ALA A 35 -46.01 32.96 1.80
CA ALA A 35 -46.44 31.74 2.49
C ALA A 35 -45.75 30.49 1.91
N THR A 36 -45.72 30.34 0.58
CA THR A 36 -45.06 29.20 -0.08
C THR A 36 -43.56 29.20 0.19
N LEU A 37 -42.91 30.37 0.20
CA LEU A 37 -41.47 30.49 0.47
C LEU A 37 -41.15 30.16 1.93
N ALA A 38 -42.00 30.57 2.87
CA ALA A 38 -41.87 30.21 4.28
C ALA A 38 -42.01 28.69 4.49
N GLU A 39 -42.95 28.05 3.80
CA GLU A 39 -43.13 26.59 3.87
C GLU A 39 -41.94 25.85 3.25
N GLN A 40 -41.50 26.23 2.04
CA GLN A 40 -40.31 25.64 1.42
C GLN A 40 -39.05 25.81 2.29
N LYS A 41 -38.88 26.97 2.92
CA LYS A 41 -37.74 27.21 3.82
C LYS A 41 -37.80 26.31 5.05
N LYS A 42 -39.00 26.04 5.56
CA LYS A 42 -39.23 25.11 6.67
C LYS A 42 -38.95 23.66 6.26
N GLU A 43 -39.42 23.22 5.10
CA GLU A 43 -39.12 21.89 4.55
C GLU A 43 -37.61 21.69 4.35
N SER A 44 -36.94 22.67 3.74
CA SER A 44 -35.48 22.63 3.56
C SER A 44 -34.73 22.57 4.91
N GLY A 45 -35.20 23.33 5.91
CA GLY A 45 -34.64 23.28 7.27
C GLY A 45 -34.84 21.91 7.94
N ASN A 46 -36.00 21.28 7.76
CA ASN A 46 -36.27 19.94 8.27
C ASN A 46 -35.40 18.88 7.58
N PHE A 47 -35.25 18.97 6.25
CA PHE A 47 -34.38 18.08 5.48
C PHE A 47 -32.92 18.19 5.93
N ASN A 48 -32.43 19.41 6.13
CA ASN A 48 -31.09 19.65 6.66
C ASN A 48 -30.91 19.05 8.06
N ARG A 49 -31.93 19.16 8.93
CA ARG A 49 -31.88 18.55 10.27
C ARG A 49 -31.82 17.02 10.20
N LEU A 50 -32.62 16.40 9.33
CA LEU A 50 -32.62 14.96 9.12
C LEU A 50 -31.27 14.44 8.61
N LEU A 51 -30.63 15.18 7.70
CA LEU A 51 -29.30 14.84 7.21
C LEU A 51 -28.25 14.89 8.32
N ILE A 52 -28.26 15.95 9.15
CA ILE A 52 -27.32 16.08 10.28
C ILE A 52 -27.52 14.93 11.27
N GLU A 53 -28.77 14.59 11.60
CA GLU A 53 -29.08 13.48 12.50
C GLU A 53 -28.61 12.13 11.93
N HIS A 54 -28.85 11.90 10.64
CA HIS A 54 -28.38 10.70 9.95
C HIS A 54 -26.85 10.59 9.96
N ASP A 55 -26.14 11.68 9.65
CA ASP A 55 -24.69 11.69 9.62
C ASP A 55 -24.08 11.45 11.01
N LEU A 56 -24.70 12.00 12.06
CA LEU A 56 -24.31 11.73 13.45
C LEU A 56 -24.48 10.25 13.79
N LEU A 57 -25.67 9.67 13.54
CA LEU A 57 -25.94 8.25 13.82
C LEU A 57 -25.00 7.32 13.04
N LYS A 58 -24.72 7.66 11.79
CA LYS A 58 -23.77 6.92 10.96
C LYS A 58 -22.36 7.00 11.54
N GLY A 59 -21.92 8.17 11.96
CA GLY A 59 -20.62 8.36 12.63
C GLY A 59 -20.50 7.54 13.91
N ASP A 60 -21.55 7.54 14.75
CA ASP A 60 -21.59 6.74 15.99
C ASP A 60 -21.55 5.23 15.69
N PHE A 61 -22.25 4.78 14.64
CA PHE A 61 -22.19 3.39 14.19
C PHE A 61 -20.78 2.99 13.74
N GLU A 62 -20.15 3.82 12.89
CA GLU A 62 -18.79 3.57 12.40
C GLU A 62 -17.77 3.54 13.55
N ALA A 63 -17.88 4.47 14.51
CA ALA A 63 -17.02 4.50 15.69
C ALA A 63 -17.19 3.24 16.56
N ASN A 64 -18.42 2.80 16.78
CA ASN A 64 -18.71 1.58 17.53
C ASN A 64 -18.21 0.32 16.81
N GLN A 65 -18.36 0.26 15.48
CA GLN A 65 -17.83 -0.83 14.67
C GLN A 65 -16.29 -0.90 14.77
N GLN A 66 -15.61 0.25 14.69
CA GLN A 66 -14.15 0.32 14.87
C GLN A 66 -13.72 -0.10 16.28
N LEU A 67 -14.47 0.29 17.31
CA LEU A 67 -14.22 -0.15 18.69
C LEU A 67 -14.36 -1.66 18.83
N TYR A 68 -15.43 -2.23 18.28
CA TYR A 68 -15.66 -3.68 18.25
C TYR A 68 -14.51 -4.42 17.56
N GLN A 69 -14.08 -3.96 16.39
CA GLN A 69 -12.96 -4.56 15.65
C GLN A 69 -11.65 -4.51 16.46
N ARG A 70 -11.37 -3.38 17.14
CA ARG A 70 -10.18 -3.26 18.01
C ARG A 70 -10.25 -4.20 19.22
N LEU A 71 -11.41 -4.34 19.84
CA LEU A 71 -11.60 -5.29 20.94
C LEU A 71 -11.40 -6.72 20.48
N LEU A 72 -11.97 -7.08 19.33
CA LEU A 72 -11.80 -8.40 18.73
C LEU A 72 -10.32 -8.68 18.42
N GLN A 73 -9.60 -7.70 17.88
CA GLN A 73 -8.17 -7.83 17.64
C GLN A 73 -7.40 -8.07 18.94
N ARG A 74 -7.69 -7.29 19.99
CA ARG A 74 -7.03 -7.45 21.29
C ARG A 74 -7.31 -8.80 21.94
N VAL A 75 -8.52 -9.34 21.77
CA VAL A 75 -8.86 -10.71 22.21
C VAL A 75 -8.07 -11.74 21.42
N LYS A 76 -7.96 -11.59 20.09
CA LYS A 76 -7.14 -12.49 19.25
C LYS A 76 -5.66 -12.44 19.65
N ASP A 77 -5.09 -11.25 19.81
CA ASP A 77 -3.69 -11.07 20.23
C ASP A 77 -3.45 -11.69 21.61
N ALA A 78 -4.36 -11.46 22.57
CA ALA A 78 -4.29 -12.09 23.89
C ALA A 78 -4.41 -13.63 23.80
N THR A 79 -5.25 -14.16 22.91
CA THR A 79 -5.38 -15.61 22.68
C THR A 79 -4.11 -16.20 22.07
N VAL A 80 -3.46 -15.49 21.14
CA VAL A 80 -2.16 -15.89 20.59
C VAL A 80 -1.09 -15.91 21.69
N ILE A 81 -1.00 -14.85 22.49
CA ILE A 81 -0.06 -14.78 23.62
C ILE A 81 -0.34 -15.87 24.66
N ALA A 82 -1.61 -16.15 24.95
CA ALA A 82 -2.01 -17.21 25.87
C ALA A 82 -1.73 -18.61 25.29
N GLY A 83 -1.87 -18.82 23.98
CA GLY A 83 -1.44 -20.06 23.33
C GLY A 83 0.09 -20.26 23.39
N LEU A 84 0.85 -19.16 23.24
CA LEU A 84 2.31 -19.16 23.44
C LEU A 84 2.68 -19.40 24.91
N SER A 85 1.91 -18.86 25.86
CA SER A 85 2.17 -18.96 27.31
C SER A 85 1.62 -20.26 27.95
N SER A 86 0.59 -20.88 27.35
CA SER A 86 0.10 -22.22 27.70
C SER A 86 1.11 -23.29 27.29
N THR A 87 1.99 -22.97 26.35
CA THR A 87 3.27 -23.65 26.29
C THR A 87 4.11 -23.04 27.40
N ASN A 88 4.02 -23.63 28.59
CA ASN A 88 4.96 -23.33 29.67
C ASN A 88 6.34 -23.81 29.20
N ILE A 89 7.02 -23.02 28.36
CA ILE A 89 8.39 -23.29 27.93
C ILE A 89 9.28 -22.91 29.12
N HIS A 90 9.22 -23.71 30.17
CA HIS A 90 10.34 -23.78 31.10
C HIS A 90 11.52 -24.26 30.26
N ILE A 91 12.53 -23.43 30.09
CA ILE A 91 13.79 -23.84 29.47
C ILE A 91 14.40 -24.86 30.45
N VAL A 92 14.05 -26.14 30.28
CA VAL A 92 14.61 -27.24 31.07
C VAL A 92 16.04 -27.53 30.60
N ASP A 93 16.36 -27.19 29.36
CA ASP A 93 17.70 -27.32 28.81
C ASP A 93 17.98 -26.19 27.81
N PRO A 94 18.87 -25.21 28.11
CA PRO A 94 19.31 -24.26 27.12
C PRO A 94 19.96 -25.03 25.96
N ALA A 95 19.60 -24.70 24.72
CA ALA A 95 20.23 -25.31 23.56
C ALA A 95 21.75 -25.06 23.61
N LEU A 96 22.52 -26.10 23.92
CA LEU A 96 23.97 -26.05 23.89
C LEU A 96 24.40 -25.68 22.46
N ALA A 97 24.96 -24.49 22.29
CA ALA A 97 25.67 -24.14 21.07
C ALA A 97 26.75 -25.22 20.83
N PRO A 98 26.87 -25.78 19.63
CA PRO A 98 27.84 -26.83 19.39
C PRO A 98 29.24 -26.29 19.69
N ILE A 99 29.90 -26.90 20.69
CA ILE A 99 31.25 -26.55 21.16
C ILE A 99 32.28 -26.63 20.02
N ILE A 100 31.94 -27.39 18.97
CA ILE A 100 32.77 -27.63 17.80
C ILE A 100 32.03 -27.13 16.57
N PRO A 101 32.63 -26.23 15.76
CA PRO A 101 32.01 -25.76 14.52
C PRO A 101 31.79 -26.94 13.57
N VAL A 102 30.52 -27.21 13.26
CA VAL A 102 30.10 -28.30 12.34
C VAL A 102 30.61 -28.06 10.92
N ARG A 103 30.91 -26.80 10.56
CA ARG A 103 31.46 -26.38 9.27
C ARG A 103 32.35 -25.12 9.42
N PRO A 104 33.34 -24.90 8.54
CA PRO A 104 33.96 -25.86 7.62
C PRO A 104 35.07 -26.67 8.31
N ARG A 105 35.28 -27.92 7.88
CA ARG A 105 36.39 -28.77 8.34
C ARG A 105 37.72 -28.28 7.75
N THR A 106 38.24 -27.17 8.29
CA THR A 106 39.43 -26.46 7.77
C THR A 106 40.63 -27.37 7.54
N ARG A 107 40.91 -28.28 8.49
CA ARG A 107 42.00 -29.28 8.36
C ARG A 107 41.85 -30.18 7.14
N LEU A 108 40.63 -30.66 6.86
CA LEU A 108 40.36 -31.52 5.70
C LEU A 108 40.59 -30.75 4.39
N ASN A 109 40.11 -29.50 4.32
CA ASN A 109 40.27 -28.67 3.14
C ASN A 109 41.74 -28.34 2.85
N ILE A 110 42.54 -28.08 3.89
CA ILE A 110 43.98 -27.82 3.75
C ILE A 110 44.71 -29.06 3.25
N VAL A 111 44.44 -30.25 3.82
CA VAL A 111 45.07 -31.50 3.39
C VAL A 111 44.71 -31.84 1.95
N LEU A 112 43.44 -31.69 1.57
CA LEU A 112 43.00 -31.89 0.18
C LEU A 112 43.66 -30.88 -0.77
N GLY A 113 43.74 -29.60 -0.39
CA GLY A 113 44.42 -28.58 -1.17
C GLY A 113 45.91 -28.87 -1.38
N LEU A 114 46.61 -29.32 -0.33
CA LEU A 114 48.01 -29.72 -0.42
C LEU A 114 48.20 -30.90 -1.37
N LEU A 115 47.38 -31.95 -1.25
CA LEU A 115 47.45 -33.13 -2.11
C LEU A 115 47.22 -32.78 -3.58
N VAL A 116 46.15 -32.04 -3.86
CA VAL A 116 45.84 -31.59 -5.23
C VAL A 116 46.94 -30.70 -5.77
N GLY A 117 47.46 -29.78 -4.96
CA GLY A 117 48.58 -28.90 -5.33
C GLY A 117 49.87 -29.66 -5.65
N MET A 118 50.21 -30.70 -4.90
CA MET A 118 51.38 -31.54 -5.19
C MET A 118 51.23 -32.32 -6.49
N ILE A 119 50.04 -32.86 -6.76
CA ILE A 119 49.76 -33.58 -8.01
C ILE A 119 49.87 -32.62 -9.20
N PHE A 120 49.19 -31.46 -9.13
CA PHE A 120 49.25 -30.45 -10.19
C PHE A 120 50.65 -29.88 -10.38
N GLY A 121 51.37 -29.58 -9.30
CA GLY A 121 52.74 -29.08 -9.35
C GLY A 121 53.69 -30.08 -10.02
N SER A 122 53.56 -31.37 -9.68
CA SER A 122 54.35 -32.43 -10.32
C SER A 122 54.01 -32.56 -11.79
N MET A 123 52.73 -32.57 -12.15
CA MET A 123 52.28 -32.64 -13.55
C MET A 123 52.80 -31.44 -14.36
N LEU A 124 52.74 -30.23 -13.82
CA LEU A 124 53.29 -29.03 -14.45
C LEU A 124 54.81 -29.06 -14.57
N ALA A 125 55.52 -29.64 -13.61
CA ALA A 125 56.97 -29.82 -13.69
C ALA A 125 57.33 -30.77 -14.85
N PHE A 126 56.65 -31.90 -14.98
CA PHE A 126 56.87 -32.83 -16.10
C PHE A 126 56.50 -32.22 -17.46
N ILE A 127 55.42 -31.43 -17.53
CA ILE A 127 55.05 -30.72 -18.76
C ILE A 127 56.12 -29.69 -19.12
N GLN A 128 56.61 -28.92 -18.14
CA GLN A 128 57.71 -27.97 -18.37
C GLN A 128 58.97 -28.67 -18.83
N ASP A 129 59.37 -29.76 -18.17
CA ASP A 129 60.53 -30.57 -18.55
C ASP A 129 60.39 -31.16 -19.97
N SER A 130 59.20 -31.65 -20.32
CA SER A 130 58.91 -32.18 -21.67
C SER A 130 58.86 -31.09 -22.76
N LEU A 131 58.53 -29.85 -22.39
CA LEU A 131 58.56 -28.69 -23.29
C LEU A 131 59.96 -28.04 -23.35
N ASP A 132 60.82 -28.30 -22.36
CA ASP A 132 62.19 -27.83 -22.31
C ASP A 132 63.06 -28.76 -23.18
N ASN A 133 63.06 -28.49 -24.49
CA ASN A 133 63.95 -29.13 -25.48
C ASN A 133 65.42 -28.67 -25.30
N SER A 134 65.94 -28.67 -24.08
CA SER A 134 67.35 -28.41 -23.80
C SER A 134 68.11 -29.74 -23.78
N LEU A 135 68.79 -30.03 -24.91
CA LEU A 135 69.73 -31.15 -25.05
C LEU A 135 70.80 -31.07 -23.95
N LYS A 136 70.65 -31.86 -22.89
CA LYS A 136 71.60 -31.95 -21.76
C LYS A 136 71.92 -33.40 -21.35
N SER A 137 71.59 -34.37 -22.18
CA SER A 137 72.09 -35.74 -22.03
C SER A 137 73.40 -35.86 -22.82
N PRO A 138 74.55 -36.09 -22.17
CA PRO A 138 75.82 -36.30 -22.87
C PRO A 138 75.75 -37.50 -23.84
N GLU A 139 74.80 -38.42 -23.64
CA GLU A 139 74.53 -39.54 -24.53
C GLU A 139 73.97 -39.13 -25.92
N GLU A 140 73.26 -38.01 -26.06
CA GLU A 140 72.77 -37.54 -27.38
C GLU A 140 73.89 -36.90 -28.22
N VAL A 141 74.88 -36.30 -27.55
CA VAL A 141 76.02 -35.66 -28.22
C VAL A 141 76.95 -36.72 -28.84
N GLU A 142 77.17 -37.86 -28.19
CA GLU A 142 77.99 -38.94 -28.78
C GLU A 142 77.34 -39.55 -30.03
N MET A 143 76.02 -39.68 -30.08
CA MET A 143 75.33 -40.33 -31.21
C MET A 143 75.32 -39.45 -32.48
N LEU A 144 75.27 -38.12 -32.32
CA LEU A 144 75.34 -37.16 -33.43
C LEU A 144 76.77 -36.98 -33.97
N ILE A 145 77.80 -37.12 -33.13
CA ILE A 145 79.20 -36.96 -33.54
C ILE A 145 79.74 -38.27 -34.16
N ALA A 146 79.24 -39.43 -33.75
CA ALA A 146 79.70 -40.74 -34.24
C ALA A 146 79.30 -41.08 -35.70
N THR A 147 78.48 -40.26 -36.38
CA THR A 147 78.12 -40.46 -37.80
C THR A 147 78.93 -39.60 -38.78
N ARG A 148 79.98 -38.90 -38.33
CA ARG A 148 80.91 -38.21 -39.25
C ARG A 148 82.36 -38.20 -38.77
N ALA A 149 82.96 -39.37 -38.60
CA ALA A 149 84.40 -39.54 -38.72
C ALA A 149 84.76 -41.02 -38.98
N LEU A 150 85.18 -41.28 -40.23
CA LEU A 150 85.80 -42.50 -40.78
C LEU A 150 84.90 -43.72 -41.02
#